data_AF-A0A833ULK0-F1
#
_entry.id   AF-A0A833ULK0-F1
#
_cell.length_a   1.000
_cell.length_b   1.000
_cell.length_c   1.000
_cell.angle_alpha   90.00
_cell.angle_beta   90.00
_cell.angle_gamma   90.00
#
_symmetry.space_group_name_H-M   'P 1'
#
loop_
_entity.id
_entity.type
_entity.pdbx_description
1 polymer ?
#
loop_
_entity_poly.entity_id
_entity_poly.type
_entity_poly.pdbx_seq_one_letter_code
_entity_poly.pdbx_strand_id
1 'polypeptide(L)'
;MANKVMSLQAWLKKEEGLKLKFLEQELALGSLIRKNEQTAGNLKCLISDTLHLNSHFDHQAYIKNFLNWDYVPVGLSDKVFNQLKTKFRIFKFNLKNKNENRVKKQLFIDQKTMSRLEQIIKDNKLDTIQNGLNFLMNGSSLRMKEVSEINRQRGTTIQIQTEQLNVLKELIDQYKNRNKSLIIQHNKKLENFSNSLSDYVTNDFQTLLNQTLENILDQQAYTALIESGDISPLLEKLSEKIKTKKEEATSIIESQDLS
;
A
#
# COMPACT_ATOMS: atom_id res chain seq x y z
N MET A 1 -64.14 7.03 -41.96
CA MET A 1 -63.18 7.64 -42.90
C MET A 1 -62.08 6.63 -43.17
N ALA A 2 -61.92 6.17 -44.42
CA ALA A 2 -61.00 5.08 -44.75
C ALA A 2 -59.54 5.52 -44.55
N ASN A 3 -58.77 4.75 -43.78
CA ASN A 3 -57.32 4.88 -43.67
C ASN A 3 -56.72 4.73 -45.07
N LYS A 4 -56.36 5.83 -45.70
CA LYS A 4 -55.80 5.86 -47.06
C LYS A 4 -54.44 5.14 -47.03
N VAL A 5 -54.41 3.87 -47.42
CA VAL A 5 -53.19 3.07 -47.52
C VAL A 5 -52.27 3.78 -48.51
N MET A 6 -51.14 4.29 -48.01
CA MET A 6 -50.18 5.05 -48.82
C MET A 6 -49.51 4.10 -49.81
N SER A 7 -49.58 4.39 -51.11
CA SER A 7 -48.92 3.59 -52.14
C SER A 7 -47.39 3.67 -52.02
N LEU A 8 -46.70 2.63 -52.50
CA LEU A 8 -45.24 2.58 -52.51
C LEU A 8 -44.63 3.78 -53.26
N GLN A 9 -45.20 4.18 -54.40
CA GLN A 9 -44.75 5.37 -55.14
C GLN A 9 -44.89 6.65 -54.32
N ALA A 10 -46.02 6.84 -53.63
CA ALA A 10 -46.23 8.01 -52.79
C ALA A 10 -45.30 8.01 -51.57
N TRP A 11 -44.98 6.83 -51.03
CA TRP A 11 -44.00 6.69 -49.98
C TRP A 11 -42.60 7.05 -50.49
N LEU A 12 -42.15 6.52 -51.63
CA LEU A 12 -40.82 6.81 -52.18
C LEU A 12 -40.60 8.30 -52.49
N LYS A 13 -41.62 8.98 -53.03
CA LYS A 13 -41.55 10.43 -53.31
C LYS A 13 -41.40 11.29 -52.05
N LYS A 14 -41.89 10.83 -50.90
CA LYS A 14 -41.74 11.56 -49.64
C LYS A 14 -40.37 11.30 -49.04
N GLU A 15 -39.55 12.35 -48.85
CA GLU A 15 -38.18 12.22 -48.34
C GLU A 15 -37.29 11.37 -49.26
N GLU A 16 -37.47 11.55 -50.58
CA GLU A 16 -36.84 10.78 -51.64
C GLU A 16 -35.34 10.55 -51.42
N GLY A 17 -34.55 11.61 -51.22
CA GLY A 17 -33.10 11.48 -51.01
C GLY A 17 -32.69 10.62 -49.80
N LEU A 18 -33.49 10.60 -48.73
CA LEU A 18 -33.23 9.74 -47.56
C LEU A 18 -33.65 8.29 -47.82
N LYS A 19 -34.74 8.09 -48.57
CA LYS A 19 -35.23 6.76 -48.92
C LYS A 19 -34.36 6.07 -49.94
N LEU A 20 -33.79 6.80 -50.89
CA LEU A 20 -32.80 6.25 -51.82
C LEU A 20 -31.58 5.72 -51.06
N LYS A 21 -31.00 6.51 -50.14
CA LYS A 21 -29.89 6.06 -49.28
C LYS A 21 -30.25 4.84 -48.43
N PHE A 22 -31.46 4.82 -47.87
CA PHE A 22 -31.96 3.67 -47.12
C PHE A 22 -32.09 2.41 -47.98
N LEU A 23 -32.64 2.52 -49.19
CA LEU A 23 -32.81 1.40 -50.11
C LEU A 23 -31.47 0.88 -50.62
N GLU A 24 -30.52 1.76 -50.89
CA GLU A 24 -29.14 1.40 -51.24
C GLU A 24 -28.50 0.56 -50.13
N GLN A 25 -28.66 0.97 -48.87
CA GLN A 25 -28.18 0.20 -47.72
C GLN A 25 -28.89 -1.15 -47.57
N GLU A 26 -30.22 -1.20 -47.71
CA GLU A 26 -30.97 -2.46 -47.60
C GLU A 26 -30.66 -3.42 -48.76
N LEU A 27 -30.38 -2.91 -49.96
CA LEU A 27 -29.90 -3.70 -51.10
C LEU A 27 -28.52 -4.27 -50.86
N ALA A 28 -27.59 -3.47 -50.33
CA ALA A 28 -26.25 -3.95 -49.96
C ALA A 28 -26.29 -5.06 -48.89
N LEU A 29 -27.25 -4.98 -47.97
CA LEU A 29 -27.47 -5.99 -46.93
C LEU A 29 -28.26 -7.21 -47.44
N GLY A 30 -28.98 -7.10 -48.56
CA GLY A 30 -29.78 -8.18 -49.15
C GLY A 30 -30.89 -8.76 -48.25
N SER A 31 -31.29 -8.01 -47.22
CA SER A 31 -32.05 -8.56 -46.08
C SER A 31 -33.56 -8.64 -46.31
N LEU A 32 -34.13 -7.62 -46.97
CA LEU A 32 -35.57 -7.53 -47.27
C LEU A 32 -35.88 -7.42 -48.75
N ILE A 33 -34.97 -6.79 -49.50
CA ILE A 33 -35.09 -6.52 -50.92
C ILE A 33 -33.80 -6.95 -51.59
N ARG A 34 -33.93 -7.42 -52.82
CA ARG A 34 -32.80 -7.86 -53.62
C ARG A 34 -32.88 -7.26 -55.01
N LYS A 35 -31.71 -7.13 -55.60
CA LYS A 35 -31.54 -6.75 -56.99
C LYS A 35 -31.60 -8.01 -57.84
N ASN A 36 -32.57 -8.07 -58.76
CA ASN A 36 -32.71 -9.12 -59.75
C ASN A 36 -32.34 -8.55 -61.12
N GLU A 37 -31.35 -9.14 -61.79
CA GLU A 37 -30.96 -8.81 -63.16
C GLU A 37 -31.41 -9.93 -64.11
N GLN A 38 -32.01 -9.56 -65.24
CA GLN A 38 -32.39 -10.52 -66.27
C GLN A 38 -31.30 -10.56 -67.36
N THR A 39 -30.73 -11.74 -67.59
CA THR A 39 -29.57 -11.94 -68.50
C THR A 39 -29.93 -12.02 -69.99
N ALA A 40 -31.15 -11.69 -70.39
CA ALA A 40 -31.62 -11.80 -71.78
C ALA A 40 -32.03 -10.45 -72.38
N GLY A 41 -31.13 -9.85 -73.15
CA GLY A 41 -31.42 -8.89 -74.23
C GLY A 41 -31.84 -7.46 -73.87
N ASN A 42 -32.33 -7.20 -72.67
CA ASN A 42 -32.59 -5.85 -72.17
C ASN A 42 -32.44 -5.85 -70.65
N LEU A 43 -31.46 -5.10 -70.12
CA LEU A 43 -31.18 -4.96 -68.70
C LEU A 43 -32.35 -4.28 -67.96
N LYS A 44 -33.46 -4.99 -67.75
CA LYS A 44 -34.52 -4.58 -66.83
C LYS A 44 -34.14 -5.06 -65.44
N CYS A 45 -33.43 -4.21 -64.72
CA CYS A 45 -33.12 -4.49 -63.33
C CYS A 45 -34.36 -4.23 -62.46
N LEU A 46 -34.72 -5.19 -61.60
CA LEU A 46 -35.87 -5.10 -60.70
C LEU A 46 -35.40 -5.18 -59.26
N ILE A 47 -35.95 -4.31 -58.40
CA ILE A 47 -35.84 -4.45 -56.95
C ILE A 47 -37.09 -5.17 -56.46
N SER A 48 -36.93 -6.38 -55.91
CA SER A 48 -38.05 -7.13 -55.34
C SER A 48 -37.69 -7.95 -54.11
N ASP A 49 -38.72 -8.36 -53.38
CA ASP A 49 -38.64 -9.28 -52.25
C ASP A 49 -38.68 -10.76 -52.67
N THR A 50 -39.05 -11.05 -53.92
CA THR A 50 -39.04 -12.40 -54.50
C THR A 50 -37.99 -12.54 -55.61
N LEU A 51 -37.54 -13.78 -55.83
CA LEU A 51 -36.62 -14.14 -56.93
C LEU A 51 -37.35 -14.34 -58.27
N HIS A 52 -38.66 -14.54 -58.23
CA HIS A 52 -39.47 -14.83 -59.42
C HIS A 52 -40.05 -13.54 -60.00
N LEU A 53 -39.61 -13.16 -61.21
CA LEU A 53 -40.10 -11.97 -61.91
C LEU A 53 -41.60 -12.05 -62.26
N ASN A 54 -42.22 -13.24 -62.22
CA ASN A 54 -43.63 -13.46 -62.51
C ASN A 54 -44.55 -13.44 -61.26
N SER A 55 -44.02 -13.05 -60.09
CA SER A 55 -44.83 -12.92 -58.88
C SER A 55 -45.76 -11.71 -58.97
N HIS A 56 -47.01 -11.87 -58.50
CA HIS A 56 -47.90 -10.73 -58.28
C HIS A 56 -47.35 -9.87 -57.15
N PHE A 57 -47.07 -8.58 -57.43
CA PHE A 57 -46.63 -7.61 -56.44
C PHE A 57 -47.81 -6.76 -55.99
N ASP A 58 -48.09 -6.75 -54.67
CA ASP A 58 -49.14 -5.93 -54.06
C ASP A 58 -48.83 -4.43 -54.17
N HIS A 59 -47.54 -4.10 -54.23
CA HIS A 59 -47.06 -2.74 -54.33
C HIS A 59 -46.01 -2.59 -55.42
N GLN A 60 -46.28 -1.68 -56.35
CA GLN A 60 -45.40 -1.37 -57.47
C GLN A 60 -45.08 0.11 -57.49
N ALA A 61 -43.82 0.43 -57.78
CA ALA A 61 -43.35 1.79 -57.95
C ALA A 61 -42.13 1.83 -58.85
N TYR A 62 -41.74 3.04 -59.22
CA TYR A 62 -40.57 3.29 -60.03
C TYR A 62 -39.70 4.36 -59.37
N ILE A 63 -38.40 4.11 -59.42
CA ILE A 63 -37.36 5.03 -58.97
C ILE A 63 -36.59 5.49 -60.21
N LYS A 64 -36.39 6.80 -60.34
CA LYS A 64 -35.56 7.39 -61.40
C LYS A 64 -34.14 7.58 -60.88
N ASN A 65 -33.15 7.41 -61.76
CA ASN A 65 -31.73 7.72 -61.49
C ASN A 65 -31.18 7.10 -60.19
N PHE A 66 -31.28 5.79 -60.04
CA PHE A 66 -30.85 5.06 -58.84
C PHE A 66 -29.76 4.05 -59.18
N LEU A 67 -28.61 4.10 -58.49
CA LEU A 67 -27.46 3.20 -58.71
C LEU A 67 -27.02 3.12 -60.19
N ASN A 68 -26.90 4.28 -60.86
CA ASN A 68 -26.54 4.42 -62.28
C ASN A 68 -27.59 3.86 -63.27
N TRP A 69 -28.82 3.65 -62.83
CA TRP A 69 -29.94 3.24 -63.68
C TRP A 69 -30.96 4.36 -63.85
N ASP A 70 -31.34 4.61 -65.10
CA ASP A 70 -32.29 5.66 -65.45
C ASP A 70 -33.69 5.38 -64.89
N TYR A 71 -34.12 4.11 -64.92
CA TYR A 71 -35.45 3.71 -64.51
C TYR A 71 -35.49 2.33 -63.86
N VAL A 72 -35.85 2.28 -62.57
CA VAL A 72 -35.81 1.07 -61.76
C VAL A 72 -37.22 0.72 -61.26
N PRO A 73 -37.84 -0.35 -61.76
CA PRO A 73 -39.05 -0.89 -61.16
C PRO A 73 -38.75 -1.47 -59.77
N VAL A 74 -39.71 -1.28 -58.86
CA VAL A 74 -39.72 -1.82 -57.50
C VAL A 74 -41.05 -2.52 -57.29
N GLY A 75 -41.01 -3.82 -57.02
CA GLY A 75 -42.17 -4.66 -56.74
C GLY A 75 -42.04 -5.32 -55.38
N LEU A 76 -43.01 -5.14 -54.49
CA LEU A 76 -42.95 -5.64 -53.11
C LEU A 76 -44.29 -6.22 -52.67
N SER A 77 -44.25 -7.22 -51.78
CA SER A 77 -45.43 -7.64 -51.01
C SER A 77 -45.81 -6.63 -49.92
N ASP A 78 -47.07 -6.64 -49.50
CA ASP A 78 -47.59 -5.83 -48.39
C ASP A 78 -46.76 -6.00 -47.10
N LYS A 79 -46.35 -7.24 -46.82
CA LYS A 79 -45.55 -7.59 -45.63
C LYS A 79 -44.20 -6.89 -45.65
N VAL A 80 -43.49 -6.97 -46.77
CA VAL A 80 -42.15 -6.37 -46.90
C VAL A 80 -42.24 -4.85 -46.96
N PHE A 81 -43.26 -4.29 -47.61
CA PHE A 81 -43.47 -2.83 -47.59
C PHE A 81 -43.72 -2.29 -46.18
N ASN A 82 -44.50 -3.00 -45.36
CA ASN A 82 -44.70 -2.63 -43.95
C ASN A 82 -43.40 -2.73 -43.13
N GLN A 83 -42.58 -3.76 -43.36
CA GLN A 83 -41.27 -3.88 -42.72
C GLN A 83 -40.31 -2.77 -43.15
N LEU A 84 -40.27 -2.41 -44.43
CA LEU A 84 -39.46 -1.30 -44.95
C LEU A 84 -39.89 0.03 -44.34
N LYS A 85 -41.19 0.29 -44.16
CA LYS A 85 -41.67 1.49 -43.45
C LYS A 85 -41.14 1.56 -42.01
N THR A 86 -41.16 0.45 -41.29
CA THR A 86 -40.67 0.36 -39.91
C THR A 86 -39.15 0.53 -39.86
N LYS A 87 -38.41 -0.19 -40.70
CA LYS A 87 -36.95 -0.06 -40.79
C LYS A 87 -36.51 1.33 -41.22
N PHE A 88 -37.22 1.97 -42.15
CA PHE A 88 -36.93 3.35 -42.54
C PHE A 88 -37.09 4.33 -41.39
N ARG A 89 -38.10 4.14 -40.51
CA ARG A 89 -38.24 4.97 -39.30
C ARG A 89 -37.02 4.83 -38.37
N ILE A 90 -36.54 3.61 -38.19
CA ILE A 90 -35.33 3.31 -37.39
C ILE A 90 -34.09 3.92 -38.06
N PHE A 91 -33.92 3.72 -39.37
CA PHE A 91 -32.82 4.31 -40.15
C PHE A 91 -32.81 5.83 -40.04
N LYS A 92 -33.97 6.48 -40.23
CA LYS A 92 -34.12 7.93 -40.11
C LYS A 92 -33.78 8.42 -38.69
N PHE A 93 -34.23 7.71 -37.67
CA PHE A 93 -33.90 8.01 -36.27
C PHE A 93 -32.39 7.90 -36.03
N ASN A 94 -31.76 6.82 -36.50
CA ASN A 94 -30.32 6.59 -36.34
C ASN A 94 -29.47 7.61 -37.12
N LEU A 95 -29.87 7.95 -38.35
CA LEU A 95 -29.18 8.95 -39.15
C LEU A 95 -29.27 10.33 -38.50
N LYS A 96 -30.44 10.70 -37.98
CA LYS A 96 -30.62 11.94 -37.22
C LYS A 96 -29.74 11.95 -35.96
N ASN A 97 -29.69 10.84 -35.22
CA ASN A 97 -28.84 10.72 -34.04
C ASN A 97 -27.35 10.82 -34.35
N LYS A 98 -26.90 10.25 -35.47
CA LYS A 98 -25.51 10.32 -35.95
C LYS A 98 -25.13 11.76 -36.34
N ASN A 99 -26.01 12.45 -37.05
CA ASN A 99 -25.78 13.83 -37.48
C ASN A 99 -25.85 14.83 -36.32
N GLU A 100 -26.73 14.60 -35.34
CA GLU A 100 -26.91 15.47 -34.17
C GLU A 100 -26.03 15.07 -32.96
N ASN A 101 -25.21 14.02 -33.10
CA ASN A 101 -24.28 13.52 -32.08
C ASN A 101 -24.93 13.28 -30.68
N ARG A 102 -26.21 12.89 -30.68
CA ARG A 102 -27.07 12.84 -29.48
C ARG A 102 -26.87 11.60 -28.61
N VAL A 103 -26.48 10.47 -29.20
CA VAL A 103 -26.23 9.22 -28.47
C VAL A 103 -24.74 8.92 -28.52
N LYS A 104 -24.06 9.14 -27.39
CA LYS A 104 -22.59 8.96 -27.29
C LYS A 104 -22.20 7.51 -26.99
N LYS A 105 -23.03 6.74 -26.26
CA LYS A 105 -22.83 5.32 -25.91
C LYS A 105 -24.17 4.62 -25.63
N GLN A 106 -24.31 3.36 -26.03
CA GLN A 106 -25.44 2.50 -25.69
C GLN A 106 -24.99 1.45 -24.67
N LEU A 107 -25.76 1.27 -23.60
CA LEU A 107 -25.52 0.27 -22.57
C LEU A 107 -26.63 -0.78 -22.61
N PHE A 108 -26.24 -2.05 -22.60
CA PHE A 108 -27.15 -3.17 -22.45
C PHE A 108 -27.08 -3.63 -21.00
N ILE A 109 -28.20 -3.53 -20.28
CA ILE A 109 -28.32 -3.87 -18.87
C ILE A 109 -29.48 -4.86 -18.75
N ASP A 110 -29.30 -5.92 -17.97
CA ASP A 110 -30.36 -6.89 -17.69
C ASP A 110 -31.45 -6.28 -16.81
N GLN A 111 -32.66 -6.83 -16.90
CA GLN A 111 -33.83 -6.26 -16.24
C GLN A 111 -33.72 -6.25 -14.71
N LYS A 112 -33.02 -7.24 -14.12
CA LYS A 112 -32.81 -7.32 -12.67
C LYS A 112 -31.89 -6.20 -12.21
N THR A 113 -30.80 -5.95 -12.92
CA THR A 113 -29.87 -4.85 -12.63
C THR A 113 -30.53 -3.48 -12.84
N MET A 114 -31.35 -3.33 -13.89
CA MET A 114 -32.11 -2.09 -14.13
C MET A 114 -33.10 -1.80 -12.98
N SER A 115 -33.84 -2.81 -12.53
CA SER A 115 -34.80 -2.66 -11.42
C SER A 115 -34.11 -2.21 -10.12
N ARG A 116 -32.92 -2.75 -9.84
CA ARG A 116 -32.11 -2.32 -8.69
C ARG A 116 -31.63 -0.88 -8.82
N LEU A 117 -31.22 -0.46 -10.02
CA LEU A 117 -30.81 0.90 -10.28
C LEU A 117 -31.97 1.88 -10.05
N GLU A 118 -33.17 1.56 -10.52
CA GLU A 118 -34.38 2.36 -10.29
C GLU A 118 -34.73 2.47 -8.80
N GLN A 119 -34.54 1.39 -8.04
CA GLN A 119 -34.72 1.42 -6.59
C GLN A 119 -33.73 2.36 -5.91
N ILE A 120 -32.44 2.28 -6.25
CA ILE A 120 -31.40 3.19 -5.74
C ILE A 120 -31.73 4.64 -6.06
N ILE A 121 -32.19 4.91 -7.29
CA ILE A 121 -32.61 6.23 -7.75
C ILE A 121 -33.75 6.77 -6.87
N LYS A 122 -34.77 5.95 -6.61
CA LYS A 122 -35.90 6.31 -5.79
C LYS A 122 -35.50 6.57 -4.33
N ASP A 123 -34.72 5.67 -3.75
CA ASP A 123 -34.29 5.74 -2.35
C ASP A 123 -33.43 6.98 -2.08
N ASN A 124 -32.61 7.38 -3.06
CA ASN A 124 -31.73 8.54 -2.96
C ASN A 124 -32.30 9.82 -3.60
N LYS A 125 -33.59 9.82 -3.99
CA LYS A 125 -34.28 10.96 -4.64
C LYS A 125 -33.51 11.53 -5.84
N LEU A 126 -32.98 10.65 -6.68
CA LEU A 126 -32.28 11.02 -7.90
C LEU A 126 -33.31 11.13 -9.02
N ASP A 127 -33.37 12.26 -9.73
CA ASP A 127 -34.45 12.49 -10.70
C ASP A 127 -34.33 11.66 -12.00
N THR A 128 -33.13 11.16 -12.30
CA THR A 128 -32.85 10.47 -13.58
C THR A 128 -31.92 9.29 -13.42
N ILE A 129 -32.00 8.33 -14.37
CA ILE A 129 -31.06 7.20 -14.47
C ILE A 129 -29.62 7.67 -14.60
N GLN A 130 -29.39 8.76 -15.35
CA GLN A 130 -28.06 9.34 -15.47
C GLN A 130 -27.54 9.85 -14.13
N ASN A 131 -28.38 10.49 -13.32
CA ASN A 131 -28.01 10.92 -11.96
C ASN A 131 -27.77 9.71 -11.05
N GLY A 132 -28.55 8.63 -11.19
CA GLY A 132 -28.31 7.34 -10.53
C GLY A 132 -26.95 6.73 -10.85
N LEU A 133 -26.60 6.66 -12.13
CA LEU A 133 -25.31 6.15 -12.58
C LEU A 133 -24.16 7.05 -12.11
N ASN A 134 -24.33 8.37 -12.20
CA ASN A 134 -23.34 9.32 -11.69
C ASN A 134 -23.16 9.18 -10.18
N PHE A 135 -24.24 9.00 -9.41
CA PHE A 135 -24.19 8.77 -7.97
C PHE A 135 -23.42 7.49 -7.62
N LEU A 136 -23.62 6.40 -8.35
CA LEU A 136 -22.89 5.14 -8.15
C LEU A 136 -21.41 5.25 -8.52
N MET A 137 -21.10 5.93 -9.62
CA MET A 137 -19.74 6.19 -10.05
C MET A 137 -19.01 7.11 -9.06
N ASN A 138 -19.69 8.16 -8.60
CA ASN A 138 -19.17 9.10 -7.62
C ASN A 138 -19.01 8.45 -6.25
N GLY A 139 -19.97 7.64 -5.78
CA GLY A 139 -19.89 6.89 -4.52
C GLY A 139 -18.71 5.91 -4.51
N SER A 140 -18.45 5.23 -5.62
CA SER A 140 -17.26 4.38 -5.79
C SER A 140 -15.97 5.21 -5.76
N SER A 141 -15.97 6.38 -6.40
CA SER A 141 -14.80 7.28 -6.42
C SER A 141 -14.51 7.94 -5.07
N LEU A 142 -15.55 8.29 -4.30
CA LEU A 142 -15.43 8.88 -2.96
C LEU A 142 -14.91 7.83 -1.99
N ARG A 143 -15.45 6.60 -2.02
CA ARG A 143 -14.92 5.49 -1.21
C ARG A 143 -13.48 5.16 -1.55
N MET A 144 -13.09 5.18 -2.82
CA MET A 144 -11.68 4.99 -3.21
C MET A 144 -10.76 6.11 -2.66
N LYS A 145 -11.21 7.36 -2.73
CA LYS A 145 -10.46 8.50 -2.16
C LYS A 145 -10.32 8.36 -0.64
N GLU A 146 -11.40 8.08 0.08
CA GLU A 146 -11.37 7.83 1.53
C GLU A 146 -10.43 6.68 1.91
N VAL A 147 -10.52 5.54 1.20
CA VAL A 147 -9.64 4.40 1.43
C VAL A 147 -8.18 4.76 1.16
N SER A 148 -7.89 5.54 0.12
CA SER A 148 -6.53 5.98 -0.18
C SER A 148 -5.97 6.92 0.89
N GLU A 149 -6.78 7.85 1.42
CA GLU A 149 -6.38 8.77 2.49
C GLU A 149 -6.16 8.01 3.81
N ILE A 150 -7.05 7.08 4.17
CA ILE A 150 -6.91 6.21 5.35
C ILE A 150 -5.65 5.36 5.24
N ASN A 151 -5.38 4.78 4.08
CA ASN A 151 -4.17 4.00 3.86
C ASN A 151 -2.90 4.85 3.95
N ARG A 152 -2.94 6.10 3.45
CA ARG A 152 -1.85 7.06 3.60
C ARG A 152 -1.58 7.37 5.07
N GLN A 153 -2.62 7.70 5.83
CA GLN A 153 -2.53 7.97 7.27
C GLN A 153 -2.01 6.76 8.07
N ARG A 154 -2.48 5.55 7.74
CA ARG A 154 -1.97 4.31 8.33
C ARG A 154 -0.49 4.09 8.02
N GLY A 155 -0.07 4.35 6.77
CA GLY A 155 1.32 4.26 6.36
C GLY A 155 2.23 5.18 7.19
N THR A 156 1.83 6.45 7.36
CA THR A 156 2.57 7.41 8.20
C THR A 156 2.61 6.99 9.67
N THR A 157 1.49 6.47 10.20
CA THR A 157 1.42 6.00 11.59
C THR A 157 2.36 4.82 11.84
N ILE A 158 2.38 3.85 10.92
CA ILE A 158 3.29 2.69 10.99
C ILE A 158 4.75 3.13 10.93
N GLN A 159 5.08 4.11 10.08
CA GLN A 159 6.44 4.65 10.01
C GLN A 159 6.86 5.27 11.35
N ILE A 160 6.03 6.15 11.93
CA ILE A 160 6.30 6.78 13.22
C ILE A 160 6.46 5.72 14.32
N GLN A 161 5.58 4.72 14.37
CA GLN A 161 5.66 3.64 15.35
C GLN A 161 6.92 2.79 15.19
N THR A 162 7.33 2.51 13.94
CA THR A 162 8.57 1.79 13.65
C THR A 162 9.79 2.57 14.12
N GLU A 163 9.81 3.88 13.89
CA GLU A 163 10.89 4.76 14.31
C GLU A 163 10.98 4.85 15.85
N GLN A 164 9.84 5.02 16.53
CA GLN A 164 9.78 4.96 17.99
C GLN A 164 10.28 3.63 18.56
N LEU A 165 9.92 2.52 17.92
CA LEU A 165 10.33 1.18 18.33
C LEU A 165 11.84 0.98 18.18
N ASN A 166 12.45 1.54 17.14
CA ASN A 166 13.91 1.51 16.96
C ASN A 166 14.63 2.33 18.04
N VAL A 167 14.14 3.55 18.35
CA VAL A 167 14.69 4.37 19.44
C VAL A 167 14.59 3.66 20.79
N LEU A 168 13.46 3.01 21.07
CA LEU A 168 13.28 2.22 22.29
C LEU A 168 14.26 1.04 22.38
N LYS A 169 14.53 0.34 21.27
CA LYS A 169 15.53 -0.73 21.21
C LYS A 169 16.93 -0.21 21.50
N GLU A 170 17.34 0.90 20.90
CA GLU A 170 18.64 1.51 21.14
C GLU A 170 18.80 1.92 22.61
N LEU A 171 17.76 2.52 23.22
CA LEU A 171 17.75 2.85 24.65
C LEU A 171 17.94 1.61 25.52
N ILE A 172 17.22 0.52 25.23
CA ILE A 172 17.36 -0.75 25.97
C ILE A 172 18.79 -1.28 25.87
N ASP A 173 19.40 -1.27 24.69
CA ASP A 173 20.77 -1.73 24.50
C ASP A 173 21.78 -0.84 25.23
N GLN A 174 21.58 0.49 25.24
CA GLN A 174 22.38 1.41 26.03
C GLN A 174 22.29 1.13 27.53
N TYR A 175 21.09 0.92 28.08
CA TYR A 175 20.90 0.57 29.48
C TYR A 175 21.53 -0.77 29.84
N LYS A 176 21.38 -1.78 28.98
CA LYS A 176 21.98 -3.10 29.17
C LYS A 176 23.51 -3.03 29.20
N ASN A 177 24.11 -2.29 28.27
CA ASN A 177 25.56 -2.10 28.22
C ASN A 177 26.05 -1.32 29.44
N ARG A 178 25.36 -0.24 29.83
CA ARG A 178 25.69 0.54 31.02
C ARG A 178 25.63 -0.30 32.30
N ASN A 179 24.60 -1.11 32.48
CA ASN A 179 24.48 -2.02 33.62
C ASN A 179 25.60 -3.06 33.63
N LYS A 180 25.94 -3.64 32.49
CA LYS A 180 27.05 -4.59 32.38
C LYS A 180 28.37 -3.94 32.82
N SER A 181 28.65 -2.72 32.37
CA SER A 181 29.85 -1.97 32.77
C SER A 181 29.86 -1.64 34.26
N LEU A 182 28.72 -1.25 34.84
CA LEU A 182 28.60 -0.97 36.28
C LEU A 182 28.87 -2.21 37.12
N ILE A 183 28.33 -3.38 36.73
CA ILE A 183 28.58 -4.64 37.41
C ILE A 183 30.07 -4.98 37.39
N ILE A 184 30.73 -4.86 36.24
CA ILE A 184 32.18 -5.11 36.11
C ILE A 184 32.98 -4.17 37.02
N GLN A 185 32.66 -2.86 37.02
CA GLN A 185 33.33 -1.89 37.88
C GLN A 185 33.11 -2.19 39.37
N HIS A 186 31.89 -2.54 39.76
CA HIS A 186 31.55 -2.88 41.14
C HIS A 186 32.30 -4.12 41.61
N ASN A 187 32.31 -5.17 40.79
CA ASN A 187 33.03 -6.41 41.10
C ASN A 187 34.54 -6.15 41.25
N LYS A 188 35.13 -5.32 40.39
CA LYS A 188 36.54 -4.93 40.51
C LYS A 188 36.84 -4.15 41.79
N LYS A 189 35.93 -3.26 42.22
CA LYS A 189 36.07 -2.55 43.50
C LYS A 189 35.99 -3.50 44.69
N LEU A 190 35.06 -4.45 44.66
CA LEU A 190 34.92 -5.49 45.69
C LEU A 190 36.17 -6.36 45.78
N GLU A 191 36.70 -6.80 44.64
CA GLU A 191 37.93 -7.60 44.56
C GLU A 191 39.12 -6.83 45.15
N ASN A 192 39.31 -5.58 44.74
CA ASN A 192 40.35 -4.72 45.30
C ASN A 192 40.19 -4.53 46.82
N PHE A 193 38.98 -4.26 47.29
CA PHE A 193 38.70 -4.11 48.71
C PHE A 193 38.99 -5.40 49.48
N SER A 194 38.57 -6.55 48.95
CA SER A 194 38.85 -7.86 49.54
C SER A 194 40.35 -8.12 49.64
N ASN A 195 41.12 -7.80 48.59
CA ASN A 195 42.57 -7.95 48.57
C ASN A 195 43.23 -7.02 49.60
N SER A 196 42.85 -5.73 49.64
CA SER A 196 43.39 -4.79 50.63
C SER A 196 43.06 -5.20 52.07
N LEU A 197 41.86 -5.73 52.31
CA LEU A 197 41.47 -6.20 53.64
C LEU A 197 42.23 -7.47 54.03
N SER A 198 42.47 -8.37 53.07
CA SER A 198 43.36 -9.52 53.25
C SER A 198 44.78 -9.07 53.59
N ASP A 199 45.34 -8.13 52.83
CA ASP A 199 46.70 -7.62 53.05
C ASP A 199 46.86 -6.99 54.45
N TYR A 200 45.88 -6.17 54.87
CA TYR A 200 45.87 -5.56 56.21
C TYR A 200 45.82 -6.61 57.32
N VAL A 201 44.96 -7.61 57.20
CA VAL A 201 44.82 -8.66 58.23
C VAL A 201 46.08 -9.52 58.32
N THR A 202 46.66 -9.87 57.17
CA THR A 202 47.75 -10.85 57.09
C THR A 202 49.10 -10.24 57.41
N ASN A 203 49.36 -9.00 56.96
CA ASN A 203 50.66 -8.38 57.12
C ASN A 203 50.64 -7.37 58.26
N ASP A 204 49.85 -6.31 58.16
CA ASP A 204 49.93 -5.19 59.10
C ASP A 204 49.46 -5.57 60.50
N PHE A 205 48.28 -6.20 60.60
CA PHE A 205 47.72 -6.61 61.89
C PHE A 205 48.55 -7.72 62.54
N GLN A 206 49.01 -8.69 61.78
CA GLN A 206 49.80 -9.80 62.31
C GLN A 206 51.20 -9.34 62.76
N THR A 207 51.83 -8.43 62.03
CA THR A 207 53.08 -7.79 62.46
C THR A 207 52.88 -6.99 63.75
N LEU A 208 51.82 -6.18 63.83
CA LEU A 208 51.51 -5.41 65.05
C LEU A 208 51.23 -6.32 66.26
N LEU A 209 50.47 -7.40 66.04
CA LEU A 209 50.18 -8.39 67.08
C LEU A 209 51.47 -9.06 67.58
N ASN A 210 52.34 -9.50 66.66
CA ASN A 210 53.62 -10.12 67.00
C ASN A 210 54.52 -9.16 67.79
N GLN A 211 54.65 -7.90 67.34
CA GLN A 211 55.40 -6.87 68.06
C GLN A 211 54.84 -6.60 69.46
N THR A 212 53.51 -6.58 69.59
CA THR A 212 52.86 -6.35 70.89
C THR A 212 53.09 -7.53 71.84
N LEU A 213 53.00 -8.76 71.33
CA LEU A 213 53.27 -9.97 72.11
C LEU A 213 54.73 -10.07 72.55
N GLU A 214 55.69 -9.77 71.65
CA GLU A 214 57.11 -9.73 71.99
C GLU A 214 57.39 -8.71 73.11
N ASN A 215 56.83 -7.50 73.02
CA ASN A 215 56.98 -6.49 74.06
C ASN A 215 56.42 -6.93 75.41
N ILE A 216 55.26 -7.60 75.43
CA ILE A 216 54.65 -8.11 76.67
C ILE A 216 55.51 -9.22 77.28
N LEU A 217 56.01 -10.15 76.46
CA LEU A 217 56.88 -11.24 76.91
C LEU A 217 58.20 -10.70 77.49
N ASP A 218 58.80 -9.70 76.83
CA ASP A 218 60.00 -9.03 77.34
C ASP A 218 59.72 -8.35 78.68
N GLN A 219 58.61 -7.62 78.80
CA GLN A 219 58.21 -6.99 80.08
C GLN A 219 57.99 -8.01 81.19
N GLN A 220 57.36 -9.15 80.90
CA GLN A 220 57.18 -10.23 81.86
C GLN A 220 58.52 -10.85 82.27
N ALA A 221 59.43 -11.07 81.32
CA ALA A 221 60.77 -11.56 81.62
C ALA A 221 61.55 -10.58 82.52
N TYR A 222 61.48 -9.28 82.24
CA TYR A 222 62.07 -8.25 83.10
C TYR A 222 61.45 -8.24 84.51
N THR A 223 60.13 -8.35 84.59
CA THR A 223 59.42 -8.37 85.88
C THR A 223 59.80 -9.60 86.70
N ALA A 224 59.82 -10.78 86.08
CA ALA A 224 60.23 -12.02 86.73
C ALA A 224 61.70 -12.00 87.20
N LEU A 225 62.60 -11.34 86.46
CA LEU A 225 64.01 -11.18 86.84
C LEU A 225 64.19 -10.19 88.00
N ILE A 226 63.36 -9.14 88.06
CA ILE A 226 63.32 -8.20 89.18
C ILE A 226 62.76 -8.90 90.43
N GLU A 227 61.71 -9.71 90.28
CA GLU A 227 61.09 -10.48 91.36
C GLU A 227 62.00 -11.60 91.90
N SER A 228 62.84 -12.21 91.05
CA SER A 228 63.82 -13.22 91.47
C SER A 228 65.06 -12.66 92.17
N GLY A 229 65.23 -11.33 92.20
CA GLY A 229 66.33 -10.63 92.87
C GLY A 229 67.69 -10.76 92.18
N ASP A 230 67.77 -11.42 91.03
CA ASP A 230 69.01 -11.59 90.25
C ASP A 230 69.09 -10.52 89.14
N ILE A 231 69.50 -9.31 89.54
CA ILE A 231 69.50 -8.10 88.69
C ILE A 231 70.74 -8.07 87.75
N SER A 232 71.74 -8.92 87.98
CA SER A 232 72.99 -8.96 87.21
C SER A 232 72.80 -9.13 85.69
N PRO A 233 71.94 -10.05 85.19
CA PRO A 233 71.73 -10.22 83.75
C PRO A 233 71.03 -9.01 83.10
N LEU A 234 70.23 -8.28 83.88
CA LEU A 234 69.53 -7.06 83.47
C LEU A 234 70.51 -5.90 83.27
N LEU A 235 71.49 -5.77 84.17
CA LEU A 235 72.57 -4.79 84.07
C LEU A 235 73.52 -5.10 82.91
N GLU A 236 73.79 -6.39 82.65
CA GLU A 236 74.59 -6.83 81.50
C GLU A 236 73.94 -6.46 80.17
N LYS A 237 72.63 -6.76 80.00
CA LYS A 237 71.87 -6.34 78.82
C LYS A 237 71.81 -4.82 78.65
N LEU A 238 71.68 -4.06 79.73
CA LEU A 238 71.70 -2.59 79.69
C LEU A 238 73.07 -2.06 79.26
N SER A 239 74.15 -2.66 79.78
CA SER A 239 75.53 -2.34 79.40
C SER A 239 75.77 -2.61 77.91
N GLU A 240 75.35 -3.78 77.40
CA GLU A 240 75.44 -4.09 75.96
C GLU A 240 74.63 -3.14 75.09
N LYS A 241 73.40 -2.79 75.49
CA LYS A 241 72.53 -1.87 74.74
C LYS A 241 73.07 -0.45 74.72
N ILE A 242 73.71 -0.01 75.81
CA ILE A 242 74.43 1.28 75.86
C ILE A 242 75.66 1.24 74.97
N LYS A 243 76.41 0.12 74.97
CA LYS A 243 77.60 -0.06 74.15
C LYS A 243 77.28 -0.04 72.65
N THR A 244 76.27 -0.79 72.22
CA THR A 244 75.80 -0.80 70.81
C THR A 244 75.28 0.56 70.37
N LYS A 245 74.46 1.24 71.19
CA LYS A 245 74.02 2.62 70.87
C LYS A 245 75.18 3.61 70.80
N LYS A 246 76.20 3.44 71.64
CA LYS A 246 77.42 4.27 71.60
C LYS A 246 78.21 4.01 70.32
N GLU A 247 78.38 2.75 69.93
CA GLU A 247 79.06 2.36 68.69
C GLU A 247 78.32 2.86 67.45
N GLU A 248 76.99 2.75 67.40
CA GLU A 248 76.14 3.32 66.33
C GLU A 248 76.29 4.85 66.25
N ALA A 249 76.22 5.55 67.39
CA ALA A 249 76.39 7.00 67.43
C ALA A 249 77.80 7.43 67.02
N THR A 250 78.84 6.66 67.40
CA THR A 250 80.24 6.96 67.02
C THR A 250 80.45 6.70 65.52
N SER A 251 79.86 5.65 64.97
CA SER A 251 79.91 5.36 63.53
C SER A 251 79.20 6.43 62.69
N ILE A 252 78.09 7.00 63.19
CA ILE A 252 77.39 8.13 62.55
C ILE A 252 78.24 9.41 62.58
N ILE A 253 79.00 9.65 63.66
CA ILE A 253 79.89 10.81 63.77
C ILE A 253 81.13 10.65 62.87
N GLU A 254 81.75 9.48 62.86
CA GLU A 254 82.91 9.19 61.99
C GLU A 254 82.57 9.24 60.50
N SER A 255 81.33 8.90 60.13
CA SER A 255 80.85 9.04 58.75
C SER A 255 80.48 10.48 58.36
N GLN A 256 80.38 11.41 59.32
CA GLN A 256 80.20 12.84 59.08
C GLN A 256 81.53 13.62 58.99
N ASP A 257 82.59 13.19 59.67
CA ASP A 257 83.92 13.83 59.64
C ASP A 257 84.81 13.41 58.44
N LEU A 258 84.37 12.45 57.63
CA LEU A 258 85.03 11.98 56.40
C LEU A 258 84.41 12.55 55.10
N SER A 259 83.45 13.48 55.20
CA SER A 259 82.83 14.21 54.08
C SER A 259 83.26 15.68 54.05
#